data_AF-A0A7X9JFR9-F1
#
_entry.id   AF-A0A7X9JFR9-F1
#
_cell.length_a   1.000
_cell.length_b   1.000
_cell.length_c   1.000
_cell.angle_alpha   90.00
_cell.angle_beta   90.00
_cell.angle_gamma   90.00
#
_symmetry.space_group_name_H-M   'P 1'
#
loop_
_entity.id
_entity.type
_entity.pdbx_description
1 polymer ?
#
loop_
_entity_poly.entity_id
_entity_poly.type
_entity_poly.pdbx_seq_one_letter_code
_entity_poly.pdbx_strand_id
1 'polypeptide(L)'
;LWSFAPHDISLILSLTGEEPSYVDSVGSNFLHARIADVTMTNIKFPSGIGAHIFVSWLNPYKEQKLVIVGSSGMLVFDDTEPVERKLVHYPHTINWQNGLPVPNKAESQPIDIAPIWNEPLKAECEAFLAAIENGVPPITSGEEGLRVLKILELSQHSLEAKERGVFSPNSLHLTPNDPTPDSLPLTPHVRFFAHTTAIIDDNVEIGEKTKIWHFSHILSGSNIGEGCNVGQNVVIGPDATIGNKCKIQNNVSVYKGVTLEDGVFCGPSMVFTNIFNPRAEIGKMDQVRPTLIKKGATLGANCTIVCGHTIGRYAFIGAGAVVTKDVPDHAPMVGNPARQIGWMCECGEKLNTKQKCPACKKQYKPMGDTLK
;
A
#
# COMPACT_ATOMS: atom_id res chain seq x y z
N LEU A 1 4.72 -20.85 12.97
CA LEU A 1 5.43 -19.75 12.25
C LEU A 1 6.75 -19.35 12.92
N TRP A 2 6.76 -18.53 13.97
CA TRP A 2 7.97 -17.89 14.53
C TRP A 2 9.07 -18.82 15.02
N SER A 3 8.74 -20.04 15.46
CA SER A 3 9.72 -21.00 15.96
C SER A 3 10.42 -21.82 14.88
N PHE A 4 9.85 -21.91 13.67
CA PHE A 4 10.35 -22.80 12.61
C PHE A 4 10.70 -22.05 11.32
N ALA A 5 9.94 -21.04 10.91
CA ALA A 5 10.20 -20.37 9.65
C ALA A 5 11.43 -19.43 9.57
N PRO A 6 12.07 -18.93 10.66
CA PRO A 6 13.17 -17.96 10.52
C PRO A 6 14.33 -18.45 9.64
N HIS A 7 14.76 -19.71 9.81
CA HIS A 7 15.86 -20.27 9.03
C HIS A 7 15.46 -20.50 7.57
N ASP A 8 14.23 -20.96 7.31
CA ASP A 8 13.70 -21.11 5.94
C ASP A 8 13.68 -19.77 5.20
N ILE A 9 13.22 -18.71 5.86
CA ILE A 9 13.20 -17.36 5.30
C ILE A 9 14.62 -16.87 4.99
N SER A 10 15.55 -17.06 5.92
CA SER A 10 16.96 -16.68 5.73
C SER A 10 17.57 -17.38 4.51
N LEU A 11 17.36 -18.69 4.37
CA LEU A 11 17.83 -19.47 3.21
C LEU A 11 17.23 -18.96 1.90
N ILE A 12 15.91 -18.71 1.87
CA ILE A 12 15.25 -18.17 0.68
C ILE A 12 15.82 -16.80 0.32
N LEU A 13 15.99 -15.90 1.30
CA LEU A 13 16.56 -14.56 1.06
C LEU A 13 18.00 -14.61 0.57
N SER A 14 18.79 -15.56 1.08
CA SER A 14 20.17 -15.77 0.62
C SER A 14 20.22 -16.30 -0.81
N LEU A 15 19.27 -17.17 -1.20
CA LEU A 15 19.22 -17.74 -2.54
C LEU A 15 18.68 -16.75 -3.57
N THR A 16 17.70 -15.93 -3.21
CA THR A 16 17.10 -14.95 -4.13
C THR A 16 17.90 -13.65 -4.20
N GLY A 17 18.56 -13.25 -3.12
CA GLY A 17 19.33 -12.01 -3.05
C GLY A 17 18.48 -10.74 -3.12
N GLU A 18 17.16 -10.84 -2.96
CA GLU A 18 16.22 -9.71 -3.10
C GLU A 18 15.14 -9.70 -2.01
N GLU A 19 14.49 -8.55 -1.84
CA GLU A 19 13.34 -8.40 -0.94
C GLU A 19 12.05 -8.91 -1.60
N PRO A 20 11.16 -9.57 -0.86
CA PRO A 20 9.89 -10.03 -1.42
C PRO A 20 8.97 -8.85 -1.75
N SER A 21 8.23 -8.98 -2.85
CA SER A 21 7.18 -8.03 -3.25
C SER A 21 5.80 -8.43 -2.74
N TYR A 22 5.64 -9.67 -2.28
CA TYR A 22 4.38 -10.21 -1.77
C TYR A 22 4.64 -11.32 -0.74
N VAL A 23 3.87 -11.31 0.35
CA VAL A 23 3.85 -12.34 1.39
C VAL A 23 2.41 -12.62 1.78
N ASP A 24 2.00 -13.87 1.76
CA ASP A 24 0.66 -14.32 2.18
C ASP A 24 0.78 -15.58 3.05
N SER A 25 0.11 -15.60 4.19
CA SER A 25 0.15 -16.73 5.11
C SER A 25 -1.24 -17.20 5.50
N VAL A 26 -1.44 -18.50 5.50
CA VAL A 26 -2.62 -19.18 6.03
C VAL A 26 -2.20 -20.13 7.13
N GLY A 27 -3.08 -20.36 8.11
CA GLY A 27 -2.76 -21.19 9.26
C GLY A 27 -3.99 -21.83 9.88
N SER A 28 -3.74 -22.81 10.73
CA SER A 28 -4.77 -23.51 11.49
C SER A 28 -4.30 -23.75 12.91
N ASN A 29 -5.23 -23.58 13.85
CA ASN A 29 -4.98 -23.64 15.28
C ASN A 29 -5.75 -24.85 15.83
N PHE A 30 -5.04 -25.82 16.40
CA PHE A 30 -5.57 -27.07 16.93
C PHE A 30 -5.30 -27.20 18.44
N LEU A 31 -4.13 -26.77 18.91
CA LEU A 31 -3.73 -26.85 20.32
C LEU A 31 -4.12 -25.59 21.11
N HIS A 32 -4.22 -24.44 20.45
CA HIS A 32 -4.54 -23.17 21.06
C HIS A 32 -5.52 -22.37 20.20
N ALA A 33 -6.26 -21.43 20.79
CA ALA A 33 -7.26 -20.66 20.04
C ALA A 33 -6.67 -19.59 19.10
N ARG A 34 -5.43 -19.16 19.35
CA ARG A 34 -4.83 -17.97 18.70
C ARG A 34 -3.44 -18.19 18.10
N ILE A 35 -2.85 -19.36 18.31
CA ILE A 35 -1.49 -19.65 17.85
C ILE A 35 -1.62 -20.76 16.83
N ALA A 36 -1.21 -20.49 15.59
CA ALA A 36 -1.25 -21.46 14.51
C ALA A 36 -0.19 -22.54 14.70
N ASP A 37 -0.65 -23.78 14.79
CA ASP A 37 0.19 -24.97 14.88
C ASP A 37 0.71 -25.37 13.50
N VAL A 38 -0.06 -25.08 12.45
CA VAL A 38 0.28 -25.35 11.05
C VAL A 38 0.15 -24.04 10.27
N THR A 39 1.18 -23.68 9.50
CA THR A 39 1.15 -22.51 8.64
C THR A 39 1.75 -22.80 7.27
N MET A 40 1.13 -22.25 6.23
CA MET A 40 1.69 -22.17 4.88
C MET A 40 1.87 -20.70 4.52
N THR A 41 3.09 -20.32 4.19
CA THR A 41 3.46 -18.96 3.78
C THR A 41 3.90 -18.98 2.33
N ASN A 42 3.23 -18.20 1.47
CA ASN A 42 3.59 -17.97 0.08
C ASN A 42 4.33 -16.63 -0.06
N ILE A 43 5.42 -16.64 -0.82
CA ILE A 43 6.28 -15.47 -1.05
C ILE A 43 6.49 -15.29 -2.55
N LYS A 44 6.41 -14.06 -3.05
CA LYS A 44 6.84 -13.72 -4.42
C LYS A 44 7.89 -12.63 -4.41
N PHE A 45 8.81 -12.72 -5.35
CA PHE A 45 9.89 -11.77 -5.51
C PHE A 45 9.79 -10.99 -6.83
N PRO A 46 10.39 -9.78 -6.92
CA PRO A 46 10.38 -8.96 -8.13
C PRO A 46 10.90 -9.66 -9.39
N SER A 47 11.87 -10.56 -9.26
CA SER A 47 12.40 -11.35 -10.38
C SER A 47 11.39 -12.35 -10.99
N GLY A 48 10.26 -12.60 -10.32
CA GLY A 48 9.30 -13.64 -10.68
C GLY A 48 9.51 -14.96 -9.95
N ILE A 49 10.56 -15.09 -9.12
CA ILE A 49 10.73 -16.25 -8.23
C ILE A 49 9.54 -16.32 -7.26
N GLY A 50 9.00 -17.53 -7.09
CA GLY A 50 8.01 -17.86 -6.07
C GLY A 50 8.60 -18.84 -5.07
N ALA A 51 8.29 -18.66 -3.80
CA ALA A 51 8.65 -19.57 -2.74
C ALA A 51 7.45 -19.87 -1.84
N HIS A 52 7.46 -21.01 -1.18
CA HIS A 52 6.52 -21.30 -0.10
C HIS A 52 7.24 -21.97 1.06
N ILE A 53 6.74 -21.73 2.26
CA ILE A 53 7.22 -22.31 3.50
C ILE A 53 6.04 -23.01 4.16
N PHE A 54 6.19 -24.30 4.41
CA PHE A 54 5.22 -25.08 5.16
C PHE A 54 5.84 -25.50 6.49
N VAL A 55 5.25 -25.07 7.60
CA VAL A 55 5.69 -25.49 8.94
C VAL A 55 4.51 -26.02 9.73
N SER A 56 4.73 -27.12 10.43
CA SER A 56 3.70 -27.81 11.20
C SER A 56 4.28 -28.38 12.48
N TRP A 57 3.74 -27.96 13.62
CA TRP A 57 4.07 -28.52 14.93
C TRP A 57 3.57 -29.95 15.12
N LEU A 58 2.56 -30.32 14.33
CA LEU A 58 1.82 -31.58 14.44
C LEU A 58 2.18 -32.57 13.33
N ASN A 59 3.27 -32.33 12.58
CA ASN A 59 3.66 -33.23 11.50
C ASN A 59 4.08 -34.60 12.10
N PRO A 60 3.45 -35.73 11.70
CA PRO A 60 3.81 -37.05 12.23
C PRO A 60 5.22 -37.51 11.86
N TYR A 61 5.86 -36.85 10.89
CA TYR A 61 7.21 -37.14 10.44
C TYR A 61 8.13 -35.93 10.66
N LYS A 62 9.39 -36.20 11.02
CA LYS A 62 10.43 -35.17 11.00
C LYS A 62 10.84 -34.94 9.54
N GLU A 63 10.46 -33.79 8.99
CA GLU A 63 10.83 -33.37 7.65
C GLU A 63 11.48 -31.99 7.69
N GLN A 64 12.66 -31.88 7.08
CA GLN A 64 13.45 -30.65 6.99
C GLN A 64 14.06 -30.61 5.59
N LYS A 65 13.27 -30.13 4.62
CA LYS A 65 13.61 -30.18 3.21
C LYS A 65 13.52 -28.80 2.57
N LEU A 66 14.53 -28.46 1.78
CA LEU A 66 14.52 -27.33 0.88
C LEU A 66 14.52 -27.86 -0.56
N VAL A 67 13.54 -27.44 -1.35
CA VAL A 67 13.41 -27.82 -2.75
C VAL A 67 13.54 -26.58 -3.62
N ILE A 68 14.49 -26.60 -4.55
CA ILE A 68 14.69 -25.56 -5.57
C ILE A 68 14.28 -26.15 -6.91
N VAL A 69 13.39 -25.46 -7.63
CA VAL A 69 12.92 -25.87 -8.95
C VAL A 69 13.41 -24.86 -9.97
N GLY A 70 14.22 -25.30 -10.92
CA GLY A 70 14.75 -24.49 -12.00
C GLY A 70 14.47 -25.07 -13.39
N SER A 71 14.91 -24.37 -14.43
CA SER A 71 14.75 -24.79 -15.82
C SER A 71 15.59 -26.02 -16.20
N SER A 72 16.68 -26.26 -15.46
CA SER A 72 17.61 -27.39 -15.70
C SER A 72 17.37 -28.60 -14.80
N GLY A 73 16.36 -28.54 -13.92
CA GLY A 73 16.05 -29.60 -12.96
C GLY A 73 15.71 -29.05 -11.58
N MET A 74 15.61 -29.96 -10.62
CA MET A 74 15.33 -29.64 -9.22
C MET A 74 16.49 -30.06 -8.32
N LEU A 75 16.76 -29.27 -7.29
CA LEU A 75 17.67 -29.64 -6.21
C LEU A 75 16.85 -29.85 -4.94
N VAL A 76 17.10 -30.96 -4.26
CA VAL A 76 16.52 -31.25 -2.95
C VAL A 76 17.64 -31.32 -1.95
N PHE A 77 17.59 -30.45 -0.95
CA PHE A 77 18.40 -30.56 0.26
C PHE A 77 17.54 -31.14 1.37
N ASP A 78 17.89 -32.32 1.87
CA ASP A 78 17.18 -33.01 2.95
C ASP A 78 18.09 -33.07 4.19
N ASP A 79 17.75 -32.31 5.23
CA ASP A 79 18.55 -32.22 6.46
C ASP A 79 18.49 -33.49 7.32
N THR A 80 17.60 -34.44 6.97
CA THR A 80 17.44 -35.70 7.69
C THR A 80 18.28 -36.85 7.13
N GLU A 81 18.86 -36.67 5.94
CA GLU A 81 19.69 -37.67 5.27
C GLU A 81 21.18 -37.59 5.67
N PRO A 82 21.95 -38.69 5.52
CA PRO A 82 23.40 -38.67 5.63
C PRO A 82 24.04 -37.70 4.63
N VAL A 83 25.25 -37.22 4.94
CA VAL A 83 25.97 -36.20 4.16
C VAL A 83 26.08 -36.56 2.67
N GLU A 84 26.25 -37.84 2.35
CA GLU A 84 26.41 -38.35 0.99
C GLU A 84 25.13 -38.28 0.15
N ARG A 85 23.96 -38.11 0.78
CA ARG A 85 22.64 -38.04 0.14
C ARG A 85 21.87 -36.77 0.46
N LYS A 86 22.49 -35.87 1.23
CA LYS A 86 21.86 -34.67 1.75
C LYS A 86 21.45 -33.68 0.66
N LEU A 87 22.19 -33.66 -0.45
CA LEU A 87 21.88 -32.85 -1.63
C LEU A 87 21.71 -33.77 -2.84
N VAL A 88 20.53 -33.76 -3.44
CA VAL A 88 20.21 -34.58 -4.61
C VAL A 88 19.72 -33.71 -5.75
N HIS A 89 20.30 -33.92 -6.93
CA HIS A 89 19.86 -33.32 -8.17
C HIS A 89 18.90 -34.24 -8.91
N TYR A 90 17.76 -33.68 -9.31
CA TYR A 90 16.74 -34.31 -10.12
C TYR A 90 16.71 -33.59 -11.48
N PRO A 91 17.44 -34.08 -12.50
CA PRO A 91 17.55 -33.42 -13.81
C PRO A 91 16.29 -33.58 -14.68
N HIS A 92 15.11 -33.70 -14.07
CA HIS A 92 13.85 -33.82 -14.80
C HIS A 92 13.54 -32.47 -15.42
N THR A 93 13.41 -32.43 -16.74
CA THR A 93 13.06 -31.20 -17.46
C THR A 93 11.72 -31.35 -18.15
N ILE A 94 11.10 -30.22 -18.48
CA ILE A 94 9.90 -30.17 -19.32
C ILE A 94 10.34 -29.66 -20.69
N ASN A 95 10.22 -30.51 -21.71
CA ASN A 95 10.51 -30.16 -23.10
C ASN A 95 9.22 -29.80 -23.82
N TRP A 96 9.26 -28.75 -24.63
CA TRP A 96 8.12 -28.36 -25.47
C TRP A 96 8.15 -29.14 -26.79
N GLN A 97 7.14 -29.97 -27.04
CA GLN A 97 6.95 -30.66 -28.32
C GLN A 97 5.55 -30.37 -28.85
N ASN A 98 5.47 -29.77 -30.04
CA ASN A 98 4.19 -29.35 -30.66
C ASN A 98 3.31 -28.48 -29.75
N GLY A 99 3.92 -27.62 -28.91
CA GLY A 99 3.19 -26.75 -27.97
C GLY A 99 2.71 -27.44 -26.70
N LEU A 100 3.00 -28.73 -26.51
CA LEU A 100 2.67 -29.46 -25.29
C LEU A 100 3.93 -29.66 -24.40
N PRO A 101 3.81 -29.47 -23.08
CA PRO A 101 4.89 -29.79 -22.14
C PRO A 101 5.02 -31.31 -21.99
N VAL A 102 6.14 -31.88 -22.43
CA VAL A 102 6.46 -33.31 -22.30
C VAL A 102 7.56 -33.48 -21.24
N PRO A 103 7.31 -34.23 -20.15
CA PRO A 103 8.30 -34.46 -19.10
C PRO A 103 9.41 -35.40 -19.61
N ASN A 104 10.66 -34.99 -19.44
CA ASN A 104 11.84 -35.79 -19.66
C ASN A 104 12.36 -36.31 -18.31
N LYS A 105 12.10 -37.58 -18.02
CA LYS A 105 12.52 -38.22 -16.77
C LYS A 105 13.98 -38.64 -16.86
N ALA A 106 14.72 -38.41 -15.79
CA ALA A 106 16.11 -38.84 -15.65
C ALA A 106 16.33 -39.41 -14.24
N GLU A 107 17.40 -40.18 -14.04
CA GLU A 107 17.73 -40.67 -12.70
C GLU A 107 18.24 -39.53 -11.81
N SER A 108 17.85 -39.54 -10.53
CA SER A 108 18.33 -38.60 -9.54
C SER A 108 19.79 -38.88 -9.19
N GLN A 109 20.58 -37.82 -9.01
CA GLN A 109 22.02 -37.89 -8.80
C GLN A 109 22.37 -37.21 -7.47
N PRO A 110 22.84 -37.95 -6.45
CA PRO A 110 23.41 -37.34 -5.25
C PRO A 110 24.61 -36.46 -5.61
N ILE A 111 24.70 -35.29 -4.98
CA ILE A 111 25.85 -34.40 -5.07
C ILE A 111 26.68 -34.61 -3.80
N ASP A 112 27.92 -35.06 -3.97
CA ASP A 112 28.83 -35.24 -2.83
C ASP A 112 29.25 -33.88 -2.25
N ILE A 113 28.72 -33.59 -1.07
CA ILE A 113 29.05 -32.39 -0.30
C ILE A 113 29.99 -32.69 0.87
N ALA A 114 30.43 -33.94 1.07
CA ALA A 114 31.32 -34.31 2.17
C ALA A 114 32.61 -33.47 2.24
N PRO A 115 33.25 -33.08 1.12
CA PRO A 115 34.46 -32.25 1.16
C PRO A 115 34.24 -30.83 1.72
N ILE A 116 33.02 -30.32 1.65
CA ILE A 116 32.64 -28.97 2.12
C ILE A 116 31.73 -29.00 3.35
N TRP A 117 31.38 -30.19 3.83
CA TRP A 117 30.46 -30.36 4.95
C TRP A 117 31.17 -30.02 6.26
N ASN A 118 30.56 -29.11 7.03
CA ASN A 118 30.93 -28.83 8.41
C ASN A 118 29.67 -28.90 9.27
N GLU A 119 29.84 -29.17 10.56
CA GLU A 119 28.72 -29.10 11.50
C GLU A 119 28.17 -27.65 11.53
N PRO A 120 26.87 -27.41 11.23
CA PRO A 120 26.34 -26.06 11.07
C PRO A 120 26.54 -25.14 12.28
N LEU A 121 26.24 -25.64 13.48
CA LEU A 121 26.38 -24.85 14.71
C LEU A 121 27.83 -24.48 15.00
N LYS A 122 28.76 -25.42 14.77
CA LYS A 122 30.20 -25.16 14.86
C LYS A 122 30.63 -24.10 13.85
N ALA A 123 30.21 -24.22 12.59
CA ALA A 123 30.54 -23.25 11.54
C ALA A 123 30.01 -21.84 11.86
N GLU A 124 28.80 -21.73 12.41
CA GLU A 124 28.22 -20.47 12.88
C GLU A 124 29.05 -19.86 14.02
N CYS A 125 29.43 -20.67 15.01
CA CYS A 125 30.26 -20.23 16.14
C CYS A 125 31.65 -19.77 15.67
N GLU A 126 32.29 -20.51 14.75
CA GLU A 126 33.59 -20.15 14.16
C GLU A 126 33.50 -18.84 13.38
N ALA A 127 32.43 -18.65 12.59
CA ALA A 127 32.19 -17.41 11.86
C ALA A 127 32.01 -16.20 12.79
N PHE A 128 31.30 -16.38 13.91
CA PHE A 128 31.12 -15.35 14.93
C PHE A 128 32.45 -14.96 15.59
N LEU A 129 33.27 -15.94 16.01
CA LEU A 129 34.58 -15.69 16.59
C LEU A 129 35.52 -14.99 15.61
N ALA A 130 35.53 -15.41 14.34
CA ALA A 130 36.33 -14.81 13.29
C ALA A 130 35.93 -13.35 13.02
N ALA A 131 34.63 -13.02 13.10
CA ALA A 131 34.15 -11.65 12.96
C ALA A 131 34.66 -10.73 14.08
N ILE A 132 34.69 -11.24 15.33
CA ILE A 132 35.24 -10.50 16.48
C ILE A 132 36.75 -10.29 16.33
N GLU A 133 37.48 -11.36 15.99
CA GLU A 133 38.95 -11.32 15.93
C GLU A 133 39.46 -10.43 14.79
N ASN A 134 38.84 -10.53 13.61
CA ASN A 134 39.33 -9.88 12.40
C ASN A 134 38.59 -8.58 12.04
N GLY A 135 37.52 -8.23 12.77
CA GLY A 135 36.70 -7.05 12.49
C GLY A 135 35.95 -7.11 11.15
N VAL A 136 35.72 -8.30 10.61
CA VAL A 136 34.97 -8.52 9.37
C VAL A 136 33.48 -8.68 9.68
N PRO A 137 32.57 -8.14 8.83
CA PRO A 137 31.14 -8.37 9.01
C PRO A 137 30.79 -9.86 9.00
N PRO A 138 29.92 -10.33 9.92
CA PRO A 138 29.47 -11.71 9.92
C PRO A 138 28.62 -12.00 8.68
N ILE A 139 28.63 -13.27 8.24
CA ILE A 139 27.81 -13.74 7.11
C ILE A 139 26.31 -13.51 7.41
N THR A 140 25.91 -13.73 8.65
CA THR A 140 24.57 -13.43 9.19
C THR A 140 24.61 -12.14 10.02
N SER A 141 24.33 -11.00 9.38
CA SER A 141 24.37 -9.69 10.03
C SER A 141 23.03 -9.33 10.71
N GLY A 142 23.03 -8.27 11.53
CA GLY A 142 21.79 -7.76 12.11
C GLY A 142 20.80 -7.26 11.07
N GLU A 143 21.28 -6.75 9.94
CA GLU A 143 20.46 -6.36 8.79
C GLU A 143 19.78 -7.57 8.15
N GLU A 144 20.49 -8.70 8.01
CA GLU A 144 19.90 -9.96 7.55
C GLU A 144 18.79 -10.41 8.51
N GLY A 145 19.08 -10.42 9.82
CA GLY A 145 18.09 -10.76 10.83
C GLY A 145 16.85 -9.86 10.80
N LEU A 146 17.03 -8.55 10.56
CA LEU A 146 15.91 -7.62 10.41
C LEU A 146 15.03 -7.95 9.19
N ARG A 147 15.62 -8.36 8.07
CA ARG A 147 14.88 -8.77 6.87
C ARG A 147 14.03 -10.02 7.14
N VAL A 148 14.59 -11.00 7.85
CA VAL A 148 13.86 -12.20 8.29
C VAL A 148 12.69 -11.83 9.20
N LEU A 149 12.93 -11.00 10.23
CA LEU A 149 11.89 -10.55 11.16
C LEU A 149 10.75 -9.81 10.45
N LYS A 150 11.07 -8.97 9.47
CA LYS A 150 10.07 -8.25 8.67
C LYS A 150 9.14 -9.21 7.91
N ILE A 151 9.67 -10.29 7.34
CA ILE A 151 8.85 -11.31 6.63
C ILE A 151 8.01 -12.12 7.61
N LEU A 152 8.55 -12.44 8.80
CA LEU A 152 7.78 -13.10 9.87
C LEU A 152 6.62 -12.22 10.34
N GLU A 153 6.85 -10.92 10.51
CA GLU A 153 5.82 -9.95 10.90
C GLU A 153 4.75 -9.80 9.80
N LEU A 154 5.14 -9.69 8.53
CA LEU A 154 4.19 -9.66 7.40
C LEU A 154 3.36 -10.94 7.33
N SER A 155 4.00 -12.10 7.56
CA SER A 155 3.33 -13.40 7.63
C SER A 155 2.33 -13.46 8.78
N GLN A 156 2.71 -12.98 9.96
CA GLN A 156 1.83 -12.91 11.14
C GLN A 156 0.61 -12.01 10.89
N HIS A 157 0.82 -10.80 10.36
CA HIS A 157 -0.28 -9.91 10.00
C HIS A 157 -1.23 -10.53 8.96
N SER A 158 -0.69 -11.30 8.01
CA SER A 158 -1.48 -12.00 7.00
C SER A 158 -2.37 -13.10 7.60
N LEU A 159 -1.90 -13.80 8.63
CA LEU A 159 -2.70 -14.78 9.40
C LEU A 159 -3.84 -14.07 10.16
N GLU A 160 -3.50 -13.03 10.92
CA GLU A 160 -4.47 -12.29 11.76
C GLU A 160 -5.54 -11.56 10.93
N ALA A 161 -5.18 -11.06 9.75
CA ALA A 161 -6.13 -10.44 8.84
C ALA A 161 -7.21 -11.45 8.39
N LYS A 162 -6.83 -12.72 8.15
CA LYS A 162 -7.78 -13.78 7.76
C LYS A 162 -8.62 -14.27 8.92
N GLU A 163 -8.07 -14.34 10.14
CA GLU A 163 -8.84 -14.65 11.35
C GLU A 163 -9.86 -13.56 11.69
N ARG A 164 -9.55 -12.28 11.41
CA ARG A 164 -10.53 -11.18 11.52
C ARG A 164 -11.62 -11.23 10.45
N GLY A 165 -11.37 -11.91 9.34
CA GLY A 165 -12.31 -12.10 8.23
C GLY A 165 -13.23 -13.32 8.34
N VAL A 166 -13.39 -13.92 9.54
CA VAL A 166 -14.21 -15.13 9.73
C VAL A 166 -15.71 -14.85 9.46
N PHE A 167 -16.12 -15.24 8.26
CA PHE A 167 -17.43 -15.73 7.82
C PHE A 167 -18.69 -14.92 8.18
N SER A 168 -19.22 -14.22 7.17
CA SER A 168 -20.66 -14.03 7.02
C SER A 168 -21.28 -15.39 6.59
N PRO A 169 -22.32 -15.93 7.23
CA PRO A 169 -22.77 -17.32 7.04
C PRO A 169 -23.33 -17.69 5.64
N ASN A 170 -23.37 -16.76 4.70
CA ASN A 170 -24.08 -16.92 3.43
C ASN A 170 -23.22 -17.40 2.24
N SER A 171 -21.92 -17.67 2.41
CA SER A 171 -21.02 -17.98 1.29
C SER A 171 -20.83 -19.47 0.97
N LEU A 172 -21.55 -20.40 1.62
CA LEU A 172 -21.48 -21.85 1.34
C LEU A 172 -22.73 -22.39 0.63
N HIS A 173 -23.29 -21.64 -0.32
CA HIS A 173 -24.22 -22.21 -1.30
C HIS A 173 -23.55 -22.24 -2.68
N LEU A 174 -22.89 -23.37 -2.97
CA LEU A 174 -22.54 -23.74 -4.35
C LEU A 174 -23.85 -23.99 -5.10
N THR A 175 -24.18 -23.12 -6.04
CA THR A 175 -25.25 -23.40 -7.01
C THR A 175 -24.64 -24.07 -8.24
N PRO A 176 -25.38 -24.90 -9.00
CA PRO A 176 -24.84 -25.71 -10.12
C PRO A 176 -24.33 -24.92 -11.33
N ASN A 177 -24.17 -23.59 -11.22
CA ASN A 177 -23.81 -22.68 -12.30
C ASN A 177 -22.47 -21.95 -12.07
N ASP A 178 -21.59 -22.47 -11.21
CA ASP A 178 -20.24 -21.91 -11.12
C ASP A 178 -19.46 -22.13 -12.43
N PRO A 179 -18.83 -21.09 -12.99
CA PRO A 179 -18.18 -21.13 -14.29
C PRO A 179 -16.88 -21.96 -14.24
N THR A 180 -16.53 -22.54 -15.39
CA THR A 180 -15.37 -23.43 -15.58
C THR A 180 -14.02 -22.71 -15.43
N PRO A 181 -12.90 -23.45 -15.23
CA PRO A 181 -11.56 -22.90 -14.92
C PRO A 181 -10.95 -21.95 -15.96
N ASP A 182 -11.57 -21.77 -17.12
CA ASP A 182 -11.15 -20.81 -18.16
C ASP A 182 -11.62 -19.37 -17.91
N SER A 183 -12.24 -19.12 -16.74
CA SER A 183 -12.77 -17.80 -16.35
C SER A 183 -12.04 -17.18 -15.16
N LEU A 184 -10.79 -17.58 -14.88
CA LEU A 184 -9.94 -16.84 -13.96
C LEU A 184 -9.72 -15.41 -14.51
N PRO A 185 -10.17 -14.36 -13.81
CA PRO A 185 -9.85 -13.01 -14.24
C PRO A 185 -8.34 -12.85 -14.15
N LEU A 186 -7.72 -12.51 -15.28
CA LEU A 186 -6.44 -11.81 -15.32
C LEU A 186 -6.45 -10.77 -14.19
N THR A 187 -5.42 -10.83 -13.33
CA THR A 187 -5.08 -9.88 -12.25
C THR A 187 -5.98 -8.65 -12.17
N PRO A 188 -6.67 -8.38 -11.04
CA PRO A 188 -7.49 -7.17 -10.97
C PRO A 188 -6.58 -5.98 -11.23
N HIS A 189 -6.88 -5.23 -12.28
CA HIS A 189 -6.43 -3.85 -12.38
C HIS A 189 -6.79 -3.22 -11.04
N VAL A 190 -5.80 -2.98 -10.18
CA VAL A 190 -6.05 -2.34 -8.90
C VAL A 190 -6.61 -0.97 -9.25
N ARG A 191 -7.93 -0.79 -9.06
CA ARG A 191 -8.64 0.39 -9.57
C ARG A 191 -7.99 1.65 -9.01
N PHE A 192 -7.50 1.62 -7.77
CA PHE A 192 -6.76 2.70 -7.12
C PHE A 192 -5.61 2.12 -6.29
N PHE A 193 -4.60 2.92 -5.98
CA PHE A 193 -3.53 2.55 -5.04
C PHE A 193 -3.87 3.05 -3.65
N ALA A 194 -3.76 2.19 -2.63
CA ALA A 194 -3.76 2.60 -1.24
C ALA A 194 -2.54 1.99 -0.52
N HIS A 195 -1.79 2.82 0.19
CA HIS A 195 -0.69 2.36 1.02
C HIS A 195 -1.21 1.44 2.13
N THR A 196 -0.45 0.43 2.52
CA THR A 196 -0.87 -0.60 3.50
C THR A 196 -1.20 -0.05 4.88
N THR A 197 -0.67 1.13 5.22
CA THR A 197 -0.95 1.84 6.48
C THR A 197 -2.17 2.76 6.40
N ALA A 198 -2.77 2.94 5.22
CA ALA A 198 -3.99 3.72 5.07
C ALA A 198 -5.19 2.88 5.55
N ILE A 199 -6.13 3.53 6.23
CA ILE A 199 -7.36 2.92 6.70
C ILE A 199 -8.49 3.45 5.83
N ILE A 200 -9.26 2.55 5.24
CA ILE A 200 -10.44 2.88 4.43
C ILE A 200 -11.60 2.11 5.05
N ASP A 201 -12.58 2.84 5.57
CA ASP A 201 -13.78 2.24 6.14
C ASP A 201 -14.66 1.60 5.06
N ASP A 202 -15.64 0.80 5.47
CA ASP A 202 -16.68 0.28 4.58
C ASP A 202 -17.50 1.41 3.95
N ASN A 203 -18.19 1.14 2.83
CA ASN A 203 -19.04 2.09 2.11
C ASN A 203 -18.33 3.38 1.65
N VAL A 204 -17.08 3.25 1.23
CA VAL A 204 -16.31 4.32 0.57
C VAL A 204 -16.20 4.02 -0.92
N GLU A 205 -16.45 5.03 -1.75
CA GLU A 205 -16.28 4.94 -3.20
C GLU A 205 -14.98 5.64 -3.63
N ILE A 206 -14.11 4.92 -4.35
CA ILE A 206 -12.82 5.44 -4.83
C ILE A 206 -12.69 5.20 -6.33
N GLY A 207 -12.55 6.29 -7.08
CA GLY A 207 -12.40 6.30 -8.53
C GLY A 207 -11.04 5.78 -9.00
N GLU A 208 -10.97 5.42 -10.28
CA GLU A 208 -9.79 4.79 -10.87
C GLU A 208 -8.53 5.68 -10.82
N LYS A 209 -7.35 5.08 -10.74
CA LYS A 209 -6.03 5.73 -10.71
C LYS A 209 -5.80 6.69 -9.54
N THR A 210 -6.70 6.71 -8.57
CA THR A 210 -6.51 7.45 -7.32
C THR A 210 -5.39 6.80 -6.50
N LYS A 211 -4.60 7.62 -5.79
CA LYS A 211 -3.51 7.17 -4.92
C LYS A 211 -3.74 7.70 -3.50
N ILE A 212 -3.69 6.81 -2.52
CA ILE A 212 -3.81 7.11 -1.09
C ILE A 212 -2.51 6.71 -0.40
N TRP A 213 -1.85 7.66 0.26
CA TRP A 213 -0.55 7.49 0.89
C TRP A 213 -0.67 7.21 2.40
N HIS A 214 0.49 7.12 3.06
CA HIS A 214 0.68 6.64 4.42
C HIS A 214 -0.26 7.27 5.47
N PHE A 215 -0.72 6.46 6.41
CA PHE A 215 -1.49 6.89 7.60
C PHE A 215 -2.72 7.75 7.34
N SER A 216 -3.28 7.69 6.13
CA SER A 216 -4.53 8.39 5.81
C SER A 216 -5.74 7.55 6.20
N HIS A 217 -6.81 8.21 6.64
CA HIS A 217 -8.07 7.57 7.05
C HIS A 217 -9.24 8.11 6.22
N ILE A 218 -9.88 7.24 5.45
CA ILE A 218 -11.08 7.57 4.67
C ILE A 218 -12.29 6.97 5.36
N LEU A 219 -13.18 7.83 5.86
CA LEU A 219 -14.34 7.45 6.65
C LEU A 219 -15.54 7.10 5.77
N SER A 220 -16.38 6.18 6.28
CA SER A 220 -17.58 5.66 5.62
C SER A 220 -18.48 6.75 5.03
N GLY A 221 -19.11 6.46 3.90
CA GLY A 221 -20.02 7.37 3.19
C GLY A 221 -19.32 8.42 2.31
N SER A 222 -17.99 8.43 2.29
CA SER A 222 -17.22 9.37 1.47
C SER A 222 -17.03 8.87 0.03
N ASN A 223 -17.04 9.80 -0.93
CA ASN A 223 -16.78 9.53 -2.34
C ASN A 223 -15.54 10.32 -2.81
N ILE A 224 -14.62 9.62 -3.47
CA ILE A 224 -13.41 10.16 -4.08
C ILE A 224 -13.40 9.82 -5.57
N GLY A 225 -13.33 10.83 -6.43
CA GLY A 225 -13.26 10.67 -7.88
C GLY A 225 -11.94 10.06 -8.39
N GLU A 226 -11.82 10.01 -9.71
CA GLU A 226 -10.71 9.39 -10.44
C GLU A 226 -9.44 10.24 -10.43
N GLY A 227 -8.28 9.59 -10.43
CA GLY A 227 -6.97 10.22 -10.62
C GLY A 227 -6.58 11.19 -9.51
N CYS A 228 -7.14 11.02 -8.31
CA CYS A 228 -6.80 11.84 -7.15
C CYS A 228 -5.46 11.42 -6.52
N ASN A 229 -4.83 12.34 -5.80
CA ASN A 229 -3.63 12.05 -5.01
C ASN A 229 -3.84 12.55 -3.58
N VAL A 230 -3.96 11.62 -2.64
CA VAL A 230 -4.26 11.83 -1.22
C VAL A 230 -2.99 11.55 -0.42
N GLY A 231 -2.34 12.62 0.05
CA GLY A 231 -1.06 12.60 0.76
C GLY A 231 -1.08 11.86 2.10
N GLN A 232 0.02 12.00 2.86
CA GLN A 232 0.16 11.34 4.16
C GLN A 232 -0.70 12.02 5.23
N ASN A 233 -1.27 11.21 6.14
CA ASN A 233 -2.04 11.69 7.30
C ASN A 233 -3.22 12.59 6.89
N VAL A 234 -3.88 12.24 5.78
CA VAL A 234 -5.11 12.89 5.32
C VAL A 234 -6.30 12.19 5.95
N VAL A 235 -7.28 12.97 6.40
CA VAL A 235 -8.57 12.45 6.88
C VAL A 235 -9.67 12.94 5.96
N ILE A 236 -10.49 12.04 5.42
CA ILE A 236 -11.61 12.38 4.54
C ILE A 236 -12.89 11.78 5.10
N GLY A 237 -13.88 12.62 5.41
CA GLY A 237 -15.21 12.19 5.81
C GLY A 237 -15.56 12.44 7.29
N PRO A 238 -16.68 11.86 7.75
CA PRO A 238 -17.63 11.06 6.97
C PRO A 238 -18.42 11.92 5.97
N ASP A 239 -19.07 11.28 4.99
CA ASP A 239 -19.95 11.92 3.99
C ASP A 239 -19.29 13.07 3.19
N ALA A 240 -17.98 13.00 2.94
CA ALA A 240 -17.27 14.00 2.14
C ALA A 240 -17.31 13.63 0.65
N THR A 241 -17.34 14.65 -0.23
CA THR A 241 -17.36 14.45 -1.69
C THR A 241 -16.18 15.14 -2.35
N ILE A 242 -15.37 14.36 -3.06
CA ILE A 242 -14.16 14.83 -3.75
C ILE A 242 -14.26 14.46 -5.23
N GLY A 243 -14.19 15.47 -6.10
CA GLY A 243 -14.21 15.30 -7.55
C GLY A 243 -12.92 14.68 -8.11
N ASN A 244 -12.81 14.66 -9.42
CA ASN A 244 -11.71 14.01 -10.14
C ASN A 244 -10.44 14.86 -10.13
N LYS A 245 -9.28 14.20 -10.22
CA LYS A 245 -7.95 14.83 -10.39
C LYS A 245 -7.60 15.82 -9.28
N CYS A 246 -8.19 15.66 -8.10
CA CYS A 246 -7.86 16.47 -6.92
C CYS A 246 -6.48 16.08 -6.37
N LYS A 247 -5.76 17.06 -5.85
CA LYS A 247 -4.47 16.84 -5.17
C LYS A 247 -4.57 17.35 -3.75
N ILE A 248 -4.59 16.43 -2.80
CA ILE A 248 -4.71 16.72 -1.37
C ILE A 248 -3.37 16.38 -0.74
N GLN A 249 -2.61 17.41 -0.37
CA GLN A 249 -1.28 17.23 0.21
C GLN A 249 -1.37 16.80 1.70
N ASN A 250 -0.22 16.54 2.30
CA ASN A 250 -0.13 15.95 3.64
C ASN A 250 -0.85 16.79 4.72
N ASN A 251 -1.38 16.11 5.74
CA ASN A 251 -2.02 16.68 6.93
C ASN A 251 -3.25 17.54 6.65
N VAL A 252 -4.03 17.23 5.61
CA VAL A 252 -5.29 17.92 5.32
C VAL A 252 -6.46 17.07 5.84
N SER A 253 -7.42 17.70 6.51
CA SER A 253 -8.66 17.04 6.95
C SER A 253 -9.86 17.61 6.20
N VAL A 254 -10.49 16.79 5.35
CA VAL A 254 -11.71 17.10 4.60
C VAL A 254 -12.90 16.58 5.40
N TYR A 255 -13.45 17.44 6.25
CA TYR A 255 -14.54 17.08 7.16
C TYR A 255 -15.89 16.95 6.46
N LYS A 256 -16.86 16.35 7.16
CA LYS A 256 -18.29 16.40 6.81
C LYS A 256 -18.74 17.81 6.46
N GLY A 257 -19.44 17.94 5.34
CA GLY A 257 -19.92 19.22 4.80
C GLY A 257 -18.93 19.93 3.86
N VAL A 258 -17.72 19.40 3.67
CA VAL A 258 -16.78 19.90 2.66
C VAL A 258 -16.99 19.16 1.34
N THR A 259 -17.08 19.91 0.25
CA THR A 259 -17.19 19.39 -1.11
C THR A 259 -16.10 20.00 -1.98
N LEU A 260 -15.31 19.15 -2.63
CA LEU A 260 -14.28 19.55 -3.58
C LEU A 260 -14.72 19.18 -5.00
N GLU A 261 -14.82 20.14 -5.91
CA GLU A 261 -15.02 19.87 -7.34
C GLU A 261 -13.71 19.39 -8.02
N ASP A 262 -13.79 19.06 -9.31
CA ASP A 262 -12.65 18.54 -10.07
C ASP A 262 -11.41 19.46 -10.04
N GLY A 263 -10.23 18.85 -9.97
CA GLY A 263 -8.94 19.53 -10.14
C GLY A 263 -8.58 20.49 -9.01
N VAL A 264 -9.25 20.41 -7.86
CA VAL A 264 -8.91 21.20 -6.68
C VAL A 264 -7.55 20.79 -6.12
N PHE A 265 -6.75 21.78 -5.73
CA PHE A 265 -5.47 21.59 -5.06
C PHE A 265 -5.57 22.05 -3.61
N CYS A 266 -5.39 21.13 -2.66
CA CYS A 266 -5.24 21.42 -1.23
C CYS A 266 -3.76 21.32 -0.86
N GLY A 267 -3.12 22.46 -0.60
CA GLY A 267 -1.72 22.54 -0.20
C GLY A 267 -1.44 21.90 1.16
N PRO A 268 -0.17 21.66 1.49
CA PRO A 268 0.19 20.94 2.71
C PRO A 268 -0.36 21.64 3.95
N SER A 269 -1.00 20.87 4.82
CA SER A 269 -1.53 21.31 6.11
C SER A 269 -2.52 22.47 6.02
N MET A 270 -3.18 22.68 4.88
CA MET A 270 -4.33 23.58 4.83
C MET A 270 -5.50 22.98 5.62
N VAL A 271 -6.32 23.86 6.21
CA VAL A 271 -7.31 23.48 7.22
C VAL A 271 -8.71 23.87 6.76
N PHE A 272 -9.61 22.88 6.70
CA PHE A 272 -11.05 23.13 6.65
C PHE A 272 -11.62 23.23 8.06
N THR A 273 -12.78 23.87 8.17
CA THR A 273 -13.62 23.81 9.37
C THR A 273 -15.05 23.46 8.92
N ASN A 274 -15.88 22.99 9.85
CA ASN A 274 -17.29 22.66 9.56
C ASN A 274 -18.26 23.27 10.59
N ILE A 275 -17.79 23.57 11.81
CA ILE A 275 -18.53 24.29 12.84
C ILE A 275 -17.94 25.69 13.01
N PHE A 276 -18.79 26.71 12.91
CA PHE A 276 -18.35 28.11 12.95
C PHE A 276 -17.94 28.58 14.35
N ASN A 277 -18.62 28.09 15.39
CA ASN A 277 -18.43 28.50 16.77
C ASN A 277 -18.38 27.29 17.73
N PRO A 278 -17.35 26.42 17.61
CA PRO A 278 -17.24 25.20 18.41
C PRO A 278 -16.97 25.51 19.90
N ARG A 279 -17.50 24.66 20.78
CA ARG A 279 -17.20 24.61 22.22
C ARG A 279 -17.15 23.14 22.63
N ALA A 280 -16.11 22.73 23.36
CA ALA A 280 -15.86 21.30 23.64
C ALA A 280 -17.02 20.60 24.37
N GLU A 281 -17.71 21.30 25.27
CA GLU A 281 -18.83 20.78 26.06
C GLU A 281 -20.16 20.75 25.29
N ILE A 282 -20.21 21.37 24.10
CA ILE A 282 -21.45 21.58 23.35
C ILE A 282 -21.31 20.90 21.98
N GLY A 283 -21.91 19.72 21.84
CA GLY A 283 -22.03 19.06 20.55
C GLY A 283 -22.88 19.90 19.58
N LYS A 284 -22.34 20.20 18.40
CA LYS A 284 -22.98 21.03 17.36
C LYS A 284 -22.96 20.38 15.98
N MET A 285 -22.89 19.05 15.90
CA MET A 285 -22.79 18.34 14.62
C MET A 285 -24.03 18.49 13.73
N ASP A 286 -25.16 18.92 14.29
CA ASP A 286 -26.36 19.36 13.60
C ASP A 286 -26.23 20.74 12.91
N GLN A 287 -25.19 21.52 13.22
CA GLN A 287 -24.96 22.88 12.74
C GLN A 287 -23.80 22.98 11.73
N VAL A 288 -23.45 21.87 11.09
CA VAL A 288 -22.43 21.82 10.05
C VAL A 288 -22.76 22.82 8.94
N ARG A 289 -21.81 23.71 8.62
CA ARG A 289 -21.94 24.66 7.51
C ARG A 289 -21.18 24.14 6.28
N PRO A 290 -21.86 24.01 5.12
CA PRO A 290 -21.23 23.48 3.94
C PRO A 290 -20.12 24.40 3.42
N THR A 291 -19.03 23.81 2.94
CA THR A 291 -17.92 24.52 2.30
C THR A 291 -17.70 23.93 0.92
N LEU A 292 -17.97 24.73 -0.11
CA LEU A 292 -17.84 24.30 -1.51
C LEU A 292 -16.55 24.89 -2.10
N ILE A 293 -15.67 24.02 -2.58
CA ILE A 293 -14.46 24.39 -3.31
C ILE A 293 -14.65 24.06 -4.78
N LYS A 294 -14.81 25.10 -5.61
CA LYS A 294 -15.12 24.91 -7.03
C LYS A 294 -13.89 24.51 -7.85
N LYS A 295 -14.18 24.06 -9.07
CA LYS A 295 -13.24 23.47 -10.02
C LYS A 295 -11.95 24.25 -10.14
N GLY A 296 -10.83 23.55 -10.03
CA GLY A 296 -9.49 24.10 -10.26
C GLY A 296 -9.00 25.12 -9.22
N ALA A 297 -9.74 25.36 -8.14
CA ALA A 297 -9.29 26.25 -7.08
C ALA A 297 -8.03 25.70 -6.39
N THR A 298 -7.13 26.61 -6.02
CA THR A 298 -5.90 26.31 -5.29
C THR A 298 -6.00 26.85 -3.87
N LEU A 299 -5.83 25.97 -2.89
CA LEU A 299 -5.74 26.31 -1.48
C LEU A 299 -4.27 26.21 -1.06
N GLY A 300 -3.62 27.35 -0.83
CA GLY A 300 -2.20 27.40 -0.48
C GLY A 300 -1.86 26.69 0.82
N ALA A 301 -0.57 26.35 0.98
CA ALA A 301 -0.08 25.67 2.18
C ALA A 301 -0.51 26.41 3.46
N ASN A 302 -0.99 25.65 4.45
CA ASN A 302 -1.39 26.17 5.75
C ASN A 302 -2.44 27.31 5.72
N CYS A 303 -3.23 27.44 4.64
CA CYS A 303 -4.38 28.36 4.65
C CYS A 303 -5.53 27.74 5.45
N THR A 304 -6.45 28.57 5.94
CA THR A 304 -7.62 28.13 6.70
C THR A 304 -8.89 28.63 6.04
N ILE A 305 -9.85 27.74 5.84
CA ILE A 305 -11.19 28.07 5.33
C ILE A 305 -12.19 28.00 6.47
N VAL A 306 -12.73 29.16 6.86
CA VAL A 306 -13.86 29.22 7.80
C VAL A 306 -15.10 28.66 7.10
N CYS A 307 -15.81 27.76 7.78
CA CYS A 307 -16.93 27.02 7.21
C CYS A 307 -18.09 27.92 6.76
N GLY A 308 -18.85 27.48 5.76
CA GLY A 308 -20.00 28.21 5.24
C GLY A 308 -19.67 29.16 4.09
N HIS A 309 -18.46 29.07 3.52
CA HIS A 309 -18.01 29.90 2.41
C HIS A 309 -17.72 29.08 1.16
N THR A 310 -18.03 29.66 0.01
CA THR A 310 -17.73 29.08 -1.30
C THR A 310 -16.44 29.67 -1.86
N ILE A 311 -15.55 28.82 -2.34
CA ILE A 311 -14.34 29.22 -3.06
C ILE A 311 -14.57 29.05 -4.57
N GLY A 312 -14.45 30.16 -5.30
CA GLY A 312 -14.68 30.24 -6.74
C GLY A 312 -13.77 29.39 -7.61
N ARG A 313 -14.18 29.15 -8.85
CA ARG A 313 -13.41 28.39 -9.84
C ARG A 313 -12.05 29.03 -10.07
N TYR A 314 -10.99 28.24 -10.05
CA TYR A 314 -9.61 28.72 -10.23
C TYR A 314 -9.21 29.89 -9.31
N ALA A 315 -9.93 30.09 -8.19
CA ALA A 315 -9.48 31.01 -7.15
C ALA A 315 -8.16 30.51 -6.56
N PHE A 316 -7.35 31.44 -6.05
CA PHE A 316 -6.01 31.13 -5.56
C PHE A 316 -5.84 31.67 -4.14
N ILE A 317 -5.99 30.81 -3.15
CA ILE A 317 -5.77 31.17 -1.75
C ILE A 317 -4.27 31.08 -1.47
N GLY A 318 -3.65 32.20 -1.11
CA GLY A 318 -2.24 32.25 -0.74
C GLY A 318 -1.93 31.42 0.51
N ALA A 319 -0.67 31.02 0.65
CA ALA A 319 -0.21 30.31 1.83
C ALA A 319 -0.48 31.11 3.12
N GLY A 320 -0.94 30.43 4.16
CA GLY A 320 -1.25 31.04 5.47
C GLY A 320 -2.46 31.99 5.49
N ALA A 321 -3.20 32.13 4.40
CA ALA A 321 -4.37 33.02 4.37
C ALA A 321 -5.56 32.45 5.15
N VAL A 322 -6.38 33.31 5.75
CA VAL A 322 -7.59 32.89 6.50
C VAL A 322 -8.83 33.43 5.79
N VAL A 323 -9.57 32.54 5.13
CA VAL A 323 -10.76 32.90 4.35
C VAL A 323 -11.98 32.95 5.25
N THR A 324 -12.64 34.11 5.29
CA THR A 324 -13.80 34.39 6.16
C THR A 324 -15.03 34.89 5.38
N LYS A 325 -15.01 34.79 4.04
CA LYS A 325 -16.06 35.22 3.12
C LYS A 325 -15.95 34.40 1.83
N ASP A 326 -17.01 34.40 1.02
CA ASP A 326 -16.97 33.81 -0.32
C ASP A 326 -15.88 34.45 -1.17
N VAL A 327 -15.28 33.63 -2.05
CA VAL A 327 -14.18 34.03 -2.92
C VAL A 327 -14.65 33.93 -4.38
N PRO A 328 -14.57 35.03 -5.17
CA PRO A 328 -14.94 35.00 -6.58
C PRO A 328 -14.09 34.05 -7.43
N ASP A 329 -14.60 33.64 -8.60
CA ASP A 329 -13.83 32.84 -9.55
C ASP A 329 -12.58 33.64 -9.97
N HIS A 330 -11.42 32.98 -10.09
CA HIS A 330 -10.12 33.57 -10.43
C HIS A 330 -9.55 34.55 -9.41
N ALA A 331 -10.12 34.73 -8.22
CA ALA A 331 -9.60 35.68 -7.23
C ALA A 331 -8.37 35.13 -6.47
N PRO A 332 -7.20 35.79 -6.52
CA PRO A 332 -6.09 35.55 -5.60
C PRO A 332 -6.36 36.25 -4.27
N MET A 333 -6.37 35.48 -3.19
CA MET A 333 -6.69 35.93 -1.82
C MET A 333 -5.48 35.73 -0.91
N VAL A 334 -5.06 36.75 -0.15
CA VAL A 334 -3.93 36.65 0.79
C VAL A 334 -4.23 37.34 2.12
N GLY A 335 -3.52 36.93 3.18
CA GLY A 335 -3.58 37.56 4.49
C GLY A 335 -4.60 36.96 5.45
N ASN A 336 -4.64 37.51 6.67
CA ASN A 336 -5.55 37.11 7.74
C ASN A 336 -6.25 38.35 8.33
N PRO A 337 -7.56 38.56 8.10
CA PRO A 337 -8.41 37.79 7.18
C PRO A 337 -8.04 38.06 5.72
N ALA A 338 -8.32 37.10 4.84
CA ALA A 338 -7.92 37.14 3.45
C ALA A 338 -8.58 38.31 2.68
N ARG A 339 -7.80 38.92 1.78
CA ARG A 339 -8.23 40.02 0.90
C ARG A 339 -7.78 39.75 -0.53
N GLN A 340 -8.61 40.16 -1.48
CA GLN A 340 -8.31 40.04 -2.90
C GLN A 340 -7.21 41.02 -3.30
N ILE A 341 -6.22 40.54 -4.07
CA ILE A 341 -5.07 41.36 -4.53
C ILE A 341 -4.92 41.41 -6.06
N GLY A 342 -5.97 41.01 -6.79
CA GLY A 342 -6.00 41.03 -8.25
C GLY A 342 -6.84 39.90 -8.81
N TRP A 343 -6.33 39.26 -9.87
CA TRP A 343 -6.96 38.15 -10.58
C TRP A 343 -5.92 37.16 -11.08
N MET A 344 -6.29 35.88 -11.19
CA MET A 344 -5.41 34.76 -11.50
C MET A 344 -5.92 33.98 -12.71
N CYS A 345 -5.04 33.67 -13.66
CA CYS A 345 -5.35 32.79 -14.78
C CYS A 345 -5.49 31.34 -14.30
N GLU A 346 -6.22 30.51 -15.06
CA GLU A 346 -6.28 29.05 -14.88
C GLU A 346 -4.90 28.38 -14.85
N CYS A 347 -3.88 28.99 -15.48
CA CYS A 347 -2.51 28.46 -15.48
C CYS A 347 -1.70 28.83 -14.22
N GLY A 348 -2.28 29.56 -13.26
CA GLY A 348 -1.62 29.95 -12.02
C GLY A 348 -0.78 31.23 -12.12
N GLU A 349 -0.97 32.04 -13.16
CA GLU A 349 -0.27 33.33 -13.34
C GLU A 349 -1.19 34.51 -13.10
N LYS A 350 -0.67 35.57 -12.46
CA LYS A 350 -1.45 36.79 -12.18
C LYS A 350 -1.79 37.50 -13.49
N LEU A 351 -3.06 37.89 -13.64
CA LEU A 351 -3.51 38.66 -14.79
C LEU A 351 -2.99 40.10 -14.71
N ASN A 352 -2.68 40.68 -15.86
CA ASN A 352 -2.33 42.09 -15.96
C ASN A 352 -3.58 43.00 -15.87
N THR A 353 -3.38 44.31 -15.92
CA THR A 353 -4.47 45.32 -15.87
C THR A 353 -5.49 45.21 -17.00
N LYS A 354 -5.12 44.55 -18.12
CA LYS A 354 -6.01 44.26 -19.26
C LYS A 354 -6.65 42.87 -19.17
N GLN A 355 -6.56 42.21 -18.01
CA GLN A 355 -7.09 40.87 -17.75
C GLN A 355 -6.57 39.80 -18.74
N LYS A 356 -5.33 40.00 -19.22
CA LYS A 356 -4.63 39.06 -20.09
C LYS A 356 -3.53 38.35 -19.33
N CYS A 357 -3.46 37.04 -19.48
CA CYS A 357 -2.42 36.22 -18.88
C CYS A 357 -1.07 36.47 -19.59
N PRO A 358 0.01 36.77 -18.86
CA PRO A 358 1.33 36.97 -19.46
C PRO A 358 1.92 35.68 -20.04
N ALA A 359 1.63 34.51 -19.45
CA ALA A 359 2.16 33.23 -19.87
C ALA A 359 1.35 32.60 -21.03
N CYS A 360 0.11 32.21 -20.78
CA CYS A 360 -0.71 31.47 -21.76
C CYS A 360 -1.52 32.36 -22.72
N LYS A 361 -1.42 33.69 -22.58
CA LYS A 361 -2.07 34.70 -23.44
C LYS A 361 -3.61 34.69 -23.44
N LYS A 362 -4.27 33.82 -22.66
CA LYS A 362 -5.73 33.85 -22.44
C LYS A 362 -6.18 35.23 -21.95
N GLN A 363 -7.36 35.65 -22.40
CA GLN A 363 -7.98 36.92 -22.01
C GLN A 363 -9.30 36.64 -21.31
N TYR A 364 -9.51 37.31 -20.19
CA TYR A 364 -10.68 37.17 -19.34
C TYR A 364 -11.57 38.40 -19.46
N LYS A 365 -12.85 38.24 -19.14
CA LYS A 365 -13.80 39.35 -19.07
C LYS A 365 -14.38 39.47 -17.66
N PRO A 366 -14.51 40.69 -17.12
CA PRO A 366 -15.20 40.88 -15.85
C PRO A 366 -16.70 40.69 -16.03
N MET A 367 -17.31 40.04 -15.06
CA MET A 367 -18.74 39.79 -14.98
C MET A 367 -19.20 40.04 -13.55
N GLY A 368 -19.60 41.27 -13.25
CA GLY A 368 -19.86 41.70 -11.87
C GLY A 368 -18.59 41.59 -11.02
N ASP A 369 -18.70 40.92 -9.88
CA ASP A 369 -17.60 40.72 -8.93
C ASP A 369 -16.72 39.49 -9.24
N THR A 370 -16.83 38.91 -10.46
CA THR A 370 -16.08 37.71 -10.86
C THR A 370 -15.46 37.84 -12.27
N LEU A 371 -14.58 36.90 -12.64
CA LEU A 371 -14.06 36.76 -14.01
C LEU A 371 -14.63 35.52 -14.72
N LYS A 372 -14.71 35.60 -16.05
CA LYS A 372 -15.04 34.51 -16.97
C LYS A 372 -14.06 34.42 -18.15
#